data_AF-A0AA36GZ27-F1
#
_entry.id   AF-A0AA36GZ27-F1
#
_cell.length_a   1.000
_cell.length_b   1.000
_cell.length_c   1.000
_cell.angle_alpha   90.00
_cell.angle_beta   90.00
_cell.angle_gamma   90.00
#
_symmetry.space_group_name_H-M   'P 1'
#
loop_
_entity.id
_entity.type
_entity.pdbx_description
1 polymer ?
#
loop_
_entity_poly.entity_id
_entity_poly.type
_entity_poly.pdbx_seq_one_letter_code
_entity_poly.pdbx_strand_id
1 'polypeptide(L)'
;MSFRSTPLLLTTSFAAAGLALAGTAFAHGTMTTPVSRVYACFQGNPENPTNPACAAAKAVGGSQAFYDWNGINQASANGNHQ
;
A
#
# COMPACT_ATOMS: atom_id res chain seq x y z
N MET A 1 30.44 18.38 -37.72
CA MET A 1 30.38 17.48 -36.55
C MET A 1 29.24 17.94 -35.64
N SER A 2 28.01 17.48 -35.91
CA SER A 2 26.78 17.87 -35.18
C SER A 2 26.14 16.64 -34.54
N PHE A 3 26.86 16.00 -33.61
CA PHE A 3 26.40 14.80 -32.89
C PHE A 3 26.28 15.04 -31.37
N ARG A 4 26.53 16.27 -30.88
CA ARG A 4 26.48 16.59 -29.44
C ARG A 4 25.10 17.03 -28.95
N SER A 5 24.20 17.47 -29.83
CA SER A 5 22.90 18.04 -29.45
C SER A 5 21.74 17.02 -29.44
N THR A 6 21.88 15.93 -30.19
CA THR A 6 20.90 14.82 -30.28
C THR A 6 20.68 14.06 -28.96
N PRO A 7 21.71 13.71 -28.14
CA PRO A 7 21.46 12.98 -26.90
C PRO A 7 20.72 13.84 -25.86
N LEU A 8 20.90 15.17 -25.87
CA LEU A 8 20.25 16.07 -24.92
C LEU A 8 18.76 16.30 -25.23
N LEU A 9 18.39 16.32 -26.51
CA LEU A 9 16.98 16.44 -26.94
C LEU A 9 16.19 15.14 -26.70
N LEU A 10 16.87 14.00 -26.80
CA LEU A 10 16.23 12.70 -26.57
C LEU A 10 15.94 12.49 -25.07
N THR A 11 16.86 12.89 -24.18
CA THR A 11 16.67 12.74 -22.72
C THR A 11 15.57 13.64 -22.17
N THR A 12 15.46 14.89 -22.63
CA THR A 12 14.38 15.80 -22.21
C THR A 12 13.00 15.31 -22.67
N SER A 13 12.92 14.80 -23.89
CA SER A 13 11.67 14.24 -24.44
C SER A 13 11.21 13.00 -23.67
N PHE A 14 12.15 12.10 -23.31
CA PHE A 14 11.84 10.93 -22.47
C PHE A 14 11.40 11.31 -21.05
N ALA A 15 12.05 12.28 -20.42
CA ALA A 15 11.68 12.74 -19.08
C ALA A 15 10.29 13.39 -19.07
N ALA A 16 9.99 14.25 -20.06
CA ALA A 16 8.68 14.88 -20.20
C ALA A 16 7.56 13.85 -20.46
N ALA A 17 7.83 12.84 -21.30
CA ALA A 17 6.90 11.74 -21.50
C ALA A 17 6.67 10.94 -20.21
N GLY A 18 7.73 10.62 -19.46
CA GLY A 18 7.63 9.90 -18.19
C GLY A 18 6.76 10.61 -17.15
N LEU A 19 6.86 11.94 -17.05
CA LEU A 19 5.97 12.73 -16.19
C LEU A 19 4.53 12.77 -16.70
N ALA A 20 4.31 12.86 -18.00
CA ALA A 20 2.97 12.87 -18.60
C ALA A 20 2.24 11.52 -18.45
N LEU A 21 3.01 10.43 -18.34
CA LEU A 21 2.52 9.06 -18.11
C LEU A 21 2.44 8.68 -16.62
N ALA A 22 2.79 9.58 -15.69
CA ALA A 22 2.69 9.31 -14.27
C ALA A 22 1.21 9.25 -13.83
N GLY A 23 0.71 8.04 -13.63
CA GLY A 23 -0.62 7.78 -13.09
C GLY A 23 -0.68 7.88 -11.56
N THR A 24 -1.89 7.97 -11.01
CA THR A 24 -2.12 7.88 -9.56
C THR A 24 -1.82 6.46 -9.07
N ALA A 25 -0.93 6.32 -8.09
CA ALA A 25 -0.66 5.02 -7.46
C ALA A 25 -1.75 4.70 -6.41
N PHE A 26 -2.50 3.62 -6.63
CA PHE A 26 -3.46 3.08 -5.66
C PHE A 26 -2.78 2.06 -4.74
N ALA A 27 -1.93 2.55 -3.83
CA ALA A 27 -1.07 1.70 -3.01
C ALA A 27 -1.64 1.42 -1.59
N HIS A 28 -2.84 0.85 -1.50
CA HIS A 28 -3.37 0.34 -0.24
C HIS A 28 -3.08 -1.16 -0.11
N GLY A 29 -2.66 -1.60 1.08
CA GLY A 29 -2.36 -3.01 1.29
C GLY A 29 -1.69 -3.32 2.61
N THR A 30 -1.33 -4.59 2.76
CA THR A 30 -0.59 -5.15 3.89
C THR A 30 0.21 -6.36 3.39
N MET A 31 0.98 -7.00 4.27
CA MET A 31 1.74 -8.20 3.91
C MET A 31 0.80 -9.37 3.58
N THR A 32 0.98 -9.97 2.39
CA THR A 32 0.26 -11.17 1.96
C THR A 32 1.10 -12.44 2.13
N THR A 33 2.43 -12.34 1.99
CA THR A 33 3.38 -13.46 2.17
C THR A 33 4.66 -12.97 2.88
N PRO A 34 4.91 -13.37 4.15
CA PRO A 34 3.99 -14.07 5.03
C PRO A 34 2.74 -13.22 5.32
N VAL A 35 1.62 -13.89 5.60
CA VAL A 35 0.34 -13.21 5.85
C VAL A 35 0.42 -12.30 7.08
N SER A 36 -0.07 -11.06 6.97
CA SER A 36 -0.19 -10.17 8.11
C SER A 36 -1.33 -10.61 9.05
N ARG A 37 -1.28 -10.20 10.32
CA ARG A 37 -2.30 -10.58 11.31
C ARG A 37 -3.69 -10.08 10.92
N VAL A 38 -3.80 -8.83 10.48
CA VAL A 38 -5.08 -8.21 10.09
C VAL A 38 -5.65 -8.90 8.86
N TYR A 39 -4.82 -9.25 7.87
CA TYR A 39 -5.28 -9.97 6.69
C TYR A 39 -5.65 -11.42 6.99
N ALA A 40 -4.98 -12.06 7.95
CA ALA A 40 -5.37 -13.38 8.44
C ALA A 40 -6.74 -13.34 9.15
N CYS A 41 -6.99 -12.32 9.99
CA CYS A 41 -8.29 -12.17 10.64
C CYS A 41 -9.41 -11.81 9.63
N PHE A 42 -9.10 -11.02 8.60
CA PHE A 42 -10.01 -10.75 7.49
C PHE A 42 -10.43 -12.03 6.75
N GLN A 43 -9.47 -12.87 6.37
CA GLN A 43 -9.77 -14.13 5.69
C GLN A 43 -10.43 -15.17 6.60
N GLY A 44 -10.23 -15.08 7.91
CA GLY A 44 -10.70 -16.02 8.93
C GLY A 44 -12.12 -15.81 9.47
N ASN A 45 -12.93 -14.99 8.80
CA ASN A 45 -14.26 -14.51 9.20
C ASN A 45 -14.22 -13.35 10.25
N PRO A 46 -14.36 -12.09 9.82
CA PRO A 46 -14.42 -10.92 10.70
C PRO A 46 -15.61 -10.92 11.67
N GLU A 47 -16.74 -11.48 11.25
CA GLU A 47 -17.99 -11.45 12.02
C GLU A 47 -18.07 -12.56 13.05
N ASN A 48 -17.48 -13.72 12.78
CA ASN A 48 -17.44 -14.82 13.74
C ASN A 48 -16.06 -15.53 13.70
N PRO A 49 -14.99 -14.87 14.17
CA PRO A 49 -13.64 -15.41 14.12
C PRO A 49 -13.49 -16.59 15.08
N THR A 50 -12.97 -17.71 14.57
CA THR A 50 -12.66 -18.91 15.37
C THR A 50 -11.25 -18.86 15.98
N ASN A 51 -10.35 -18.05 15.41
CA ASN A 51 -9.03 -17.82 15.99
C ASN A 51 -9.17 -16.96 17.26
N PRO A 52 -8.66 -17.40 18.42
CA PRO A 52 -8.84 -16.69 19.68
C PRO A 52 -8.20 -15.29 19.69
N ALA A 53 -7.10 -15.08 18.96
CA ALA A 53 -6.46 -13.77 18.85
C ALA A 53 -7.31 -12.80 18.00
N CYS A 54 -7.92 -13.28 16.92
CA CYS A 54 -8.83 -12.48 16.10
C CYS A 54 -10.13 -12.17 16.85
N ALA A 55 -10.66 -13.12 17.63
CA ALA A 55 -11.82 -12.90 18.49
C ALA A 55 -11.53 -11.84 19.57
N ALA A 56 -10.36 -11.92 20.21
CA ALA A 56 -9.93 -10.90 21.18
C ALA A 56 -9.75 -9.52 20.52
N ALA A 57 -9.13 -9.45 19.34
CA ALA A 57 -8.99 -8.20 18.60
C ALA A 57 -10.36 -7.61 18.18
N LYS A 58 -11.31 -8.46 17.75
CA LYS A 58 -12.69 -8.05 17.45
C LYS A 58 -13.38 -7.46 18.68
N ALA A 59 -13.17 -8.05 19.85
CA ALA A 59 -13.78 -7.58 21.10
C ALA A 59 -13.34 -6.16 21.47
N VAL A 60 -12.15 -5.73 21.04
CA VAL A 60 -11.61 -4.39 21.27
C VAL A 60 -11.99 -3.41 20.15
N GLY A 61 -11.82 -3.82 18.89
CA GLY A 61 -11.91 -2.92 17.72
C GLY A 61 -13.13 -3.10 16.83
N GLY A 62 -14.00 -4.08 17.11
CA GLY A 62 -15.08 -4.49 16.21
C GLY A 62 -14.56 -5.25 14.98
N SER A 63 -15.48 -5.70 14.12
CA SER A 63 -15.14 -6.40 12.87
C SER A 63 -14.67 -5.45 11.76
N GLN A 64 -15.09 -4.18 11.80
CA GLN A 64 -14.78 -3.20 10.75
C GLN A 64 -13.27 -3.04 10.51
N ALA A 65 -12.46 -3.05 11.57
CA ALA A 65 -11.00 -2.98 11.46
C ALA A 65 -10.38 -4.11 10.61
N PHE A 66 -11.04 -5.26 10.50
CA PHE A 66 -10.60 -6.34 9.61
C PHE A 66 -11.07 -6.16 8.17
N TYR A 67 -12.21 -5.50 7.94
CA TYR A 67 -12.62 -5.12 6.59
C TYR A 67 -11.70 -4.05 6.00
N ASP A 68 -11.16 -3.18 6.85
CA ASP A 68 -10.15 -2.18 6.50
C ASP A 68 -8.72 -2.75 6.51
N TRP A 69 -8.54 -4.05 6.20
CA TRP A 69 -7.24 -4.76 6.26
C TRP A 69 -6.13 -4.15 5.38
N ASN A 70 -6.49 -3.31 4.41
CA ASN A 70 -5.57 -2.59 3.53
C ASN A 70 -5.35 -1.12 3.95
N GLY A 71 -5.95 -0.68 5.06
CA GLY A 71 -5.99 0.70 5.55
C GLY A 71 -5.19 0.94 6.84
N ILE A 72 -4.24 0.07 7.20
CA ILE A 72 -3.40 0.25 8.39
C ILE A 72 -2.28 1.22 8.06
N ASN A 73 -2.57 2.53 8.18
CA ASN A 73 -1.66 3.59 7.77
C ASN A 73 -1.57 4.73 8.79
N GLN A 74 -0.57 5.59 8.59
CA GLN A 74 -0.41 6.86 9.31
C GLN A 74 -0.25 7.96 8.26
N ALA A 75 -1.30 8.77 8.06
CA ALA A 75 -1.42 9.70 6.93
C ALA A 75 -0.29 10.75 6.85
N SER A 76 0.36 11.07 7.96
CA SER A 76 1.41 12.07 8.05
C SER A 76 2.72 11.53 8.65
N ALA A 77 2.99 10.23 8.43
CA ALA A 77 4.17 9.57 9.00
C ALA A 77 5.50 10.23 8.61
N ASN A 78 5.65 10.72 7.37
CA ASN A 78 6.87 11.37 6.86
C ASN A 78 8.17 10.60 7.16
N GLY A 79 8.11 9.26 7.19
CA GLY A 79 9.24 8.40 7.53
C GLY A 79 9.62 8.38 9.03
N ASN A 80 8.93 9.13 9.89
CA ASN A 80 9.14 9.18 11.33
C ASN A 80 8.26 8.14 12.04
N HIS A 81 8.76 6.91 12.15
CA HIS A 81 7.98 5.73 12.56
C HIS A 81 8.30 5.22 13.98
N GLN A 82 9.30 5.81 14.64
CA GLN A 82 9.71 5.45 16.01
C GLN A 82 9.01 6.33 17.03
#